data_AF-A0A1G1N4D1-F1
#
_entry.id   AF-A0A1G1N4D1-F1
#
_cell.length_a   1.000
_cell.length_b   1.000
_cell.length_c   1.000
_cell.angle_alpha   90.00
_cell.angle_beta   90.00
_cell.angle_gamma   90.00
#
_symmetry.space_group_name_H-M   'P 1'
#
loop_
_entity.id
_entity.type
_entity.pdbx_description
1 polymer ?
#
loop_
_entity_poly.entity_id
_entity_poly.type
_entity_poly.pdbx_seq_one_letter_code
_entity_poly.pdbx_strand_id
1 'polypeptide(L)'
;MIEVAKASGLTVHVGKVWSTDAILRETREVIGKAVDQGAVAVDMVSSAFLTICQLYKVPATVILAVSDNVITGEMGFMNPDYYMAEGSMINIAFNLIKKMEGAAVTK
;
A
#
# COMPACT_ATOMS: atom_id res chain seq x y z
N MET A 1 -1.79 -5.83 11.44
CA MET A 1 -1.68 -4.77 10.39
C MET A 1 -2.96 -3.96 10.31
N ILE A 2 -4.08 -4.50 9.78
CA ILE A 2 -5.32 -3.73 9.53
C ILE A 2 -5.84 -3.00 10.78
N GLU A 3 -5.85 -3.67 11.93
CA GLU A 3 -6.25 -3.07 13.21
C GLU A 3 -5.38 -1.85 13.59
N VAL A 4 -4.06 -1.95 13.40
CA VAL A 4 -3.10 -0.86 13.67
C VAL A 4 -3.32 0.30 12.71
N ALA A 5 -3.58 0.00 11.43
CA ALA A 5 -3.87 1.02 10.44
C ALA A 5 -5.19 1.77 10.75
N LYS A 6 -6.25 1.05 11.16
CA LYS A 6 -7.53 1.67 11.56
C LYS A 6 -7.40 2.58 12.77
N ALA A 7 -6.47 2.30 13.68
CA ALA A 7 -6.22 3.14 14.84
C ALA A 7 -5.56 4.49 14.51
N SER A 8 -5.07 4.69 13.27
CA SER A 8 -4.49 5.97 12.83
C SER A 8 -5.52 7.09 12.63
N GLY A 9 -6.82 6.75 12.55
CA GLY A 9 -7.87 7.71 12.23
C GLY A 9 -7.95 8.10 10.74
N LEU A 10 -7.11 7.51 9.89
CA LEU A 10 -7.13 7.71 8.44
C LEU A 10 -8.14 6.78 7.74
N THR A 11 -8.54 7.18 6.54
CA THR A 11 -9.24 6.29 5.61
C THR A 11 -8.27 5.22 5.12
N VAL A 12 -8.58 3.95 5.42
CA VAL A 12 -7.76 2.80 5.04
C VAL A 12 -8.50 1.95 4.03
N HIS A 13 -7.86 1.69 2.89
CA HIS A 13 -8.34 0.77 1.87
C HIS A 13 -7.56 -0.55 1.96
N VAL A 14 -8.26 -1.67 1.83
CA VAL A 14 -7.66 -3.01 1.80
C VAL A 14 -8.07 -3.67 0.50
N GLY A 15 -7.09 -4.12 -0.29
CA GLY A 15 -7.34 -4.75 -1.57
C GLY A 15 -6.05 -5.20 -2.25
N LYS A 16 -6.18 -5.63 -3.52
CA LYS A 16 -5.01 -6.03 -4.32
C LYS A 16 -4.30 -4.79 -4.87
N VAL A 17 -2.99 -4.92 -5.02
CA VAL A 17 -2.15 -3.93 -5.69
C VAL A 17 -1.73 -4.51 -7.02
N TRP A 18 -1.96 -3.75 -8.09
CA TRP A 18 -1.44 -4.07 -9.41
C TRP A 18 -0.02 -3.49 -9.53
N SER A 19 1.01 -4.34 -9.62
CA SER A 19 2.38 -3.87 -9.84
C SER A 19 2.74 -3.83 -11.32
N THR A 20 3.29 -2.72 -11.79
CA THR A 20 3.70 -2.53 -13.19
C THR A 20 4.94 -1.64 -13.31
N ASP A 21 5.86 -1.97 -14.22
CA ASP A 21 7.04 -1.14 -14.53
C ASP A 21 6.74 -0.01 -15.53
N ALA A 22 5.49 0.11 -15.98
CA ALA A 22 5.07 1.05 -17.01
C ALA A 22 4.27 2.23 -16.43
N ILE A 23 4.78 2.82 -15.33
CA ILE A 23 4.13 3.97 -14.69
C ILE A 23 4.07 5.17 -15.67
N LEU A 24 2.95 5.89 -15.70
CA LEU A 24 2.61 6.96 -16.67
C LEU A 24 2.32 6.48 -18.11
N ARG A 25 2.22 5.17 -18.34
CA ARG A 25 1.79 4.58 -19.62
C ARG A 25 0.50 3.76 -19.49
N GLU A 26 -0.21 3.93 -18.39
CA GLU A 26 -1.46 3.24 -18.12
C GLU A 26 -2.56 3.75 -19.05
N THR A 27 -3.04 2.91 -19.96
CA THR A 27 -4.23 3.22 -20.75
C THR A 27 -5.47 2.90 -19.92
N ARG A 28 -6.60 3.58 -20.22
CA ARG A 28 -7.90 3.29 -19.58
C ARG A 28 -8.29 1.81 -19.67
N GLU A 29 -7.94 1.14 -20.77
CA GLU A 29 -8.20 -0.29 -20.94
C GLU A 29 -7.39 -1.15 -19.96
N VAL A 30 -6.09 -0.85 -19.79
CA VAL A 30 -5.22 -1.58 -18.87
C VAL A 30 -5.67 -1.35 -17.42
N ILE A 31 -6.00 -0.11 -17.07
CA ILE A 31 -6.55 0.24 -15.75
C ILE A 31 -7.86 -0.52 -15.52
N GLY A 32 -8.78 -0.52 -16.48
CA GLY A 32 -10.05 -1.25 -16.39
C GLY A 32 -9.83 -2.74 -16.10
N LYS A 33 -8.92 -3.40 -16.82
CA LYS A 33 -8.58 -4.80 -16.56
C LYS A 33 -8.02 -5.04 -15.15
N ALA A 34 -7.20 -4.13 -14.64
CA ALA A 34 -6.68 -4.23 -13.28
C ALA A 34 -7.80 -4.05 -12.23
N VAL A 35 -8.69 -3.08 -12.44
CA VAL A 35 -9.86 -2.85 -11.59
C VAL A 35 -10.80 -4.06 -11.59
N ASP A 36 -11.07 -4.66 -12.75
CA ASP A 36 -11.90 -5.88 -12.89
C ASP A 36 -11.31 -7.07 -12.12
N GLN A 37 -9.98 -7.12 -11.97
CA GLN A 37 -9.29 -8.13 -11.15
C GLN A 37 -9.29 -7.81 -9.64
N GLY A 38 -9.86 -6.67 -9.25
CA GLY A 38 -9.98 -6.20 -7.87
C GLY A 38 -8.79 -5.39 -7.37
N ALA A 39 -7.98 -4.81 -8.27
CA ALA A 39 -6.93 -3.88 -7.89
C ALA A 39 -7.53 -2.57 -7.37
N VAL A 40 -7.03 -2.11 -6.22
CA VAL A 40 -7.43 -0.83 -5.60
C VAL A 40 -6.31 0.22 -5.64
N ALA A 41 -5.10 -0.21 -5.99
CA ALA A 41 -3.92 0.62 -6.11
C ALA A 41 -2.98 0.07 -7.18
N VAL A 42 -2.10 0.93 -7.68
CA VAL A 42 -1.02 0.58 -8.59
C VAL A 42 0.32 0.98 -7.96
N ASP A 43 1.33 0.14 -8.14
CA ASP A 43 2.70 0.43 -7.72
C ASP A 43 3.71 -0.25 -8.66
N MET A 44 5.00 -0.26 -8.29
CA MET A 44 6.05 -0.90 -9.08
C MET A 44 6.69 -2.12 -8.41
N VAL A 45 6.42 -2.39 -7.12
CA VAL A 45 7.29 -3.29 -6.32
C VAL A 45 6.55 -4.35 -5.51
N SER A 46 5.26 -4.17 -5.19
CA SER A 46 4.51 -5.02 -4.26
C SER A 46 4.51 -6.49 -4.66
N SER A 47 4.19 -6.79 -5.93
CA SER A 47 4.12 -8.16 -6.44
C SER A 47 5.46 -8.89 -6.35
N ALA A 48 6.55 -8.23 -6.79
CA ALA A 48 7.89 -8.80 -6.74
C ALA A 48 8.35 -9.03 -5.29
N PHE A 49 8.19 -8.03 -4.44
CA PHE A 49 8.55 -8.09 -3.02
C PHE A 49 7.81 -9.21 -2.28
N LEU A 50 6.47 -9.24 -2.38
CA LEU A 50 5.66 -10.25 -1.70
C LEU A 50 5.92 -11.66 -2.24
N THR A 51 6.20 -11.80 -3.54
CA THR A 51 6.59 -13.10 -4.12
C THR A 51 7.89 -13.62 -3.51
N ILE A 52 8.91 -12.77 -3.40
CA ILE A 52 10.19 -13.14 -2.76
C ILE A 52 9.95 -13.53 -1.30
N CYS A 53 9.25 -12.70 -0.52
CA CYS A 53 8.94 -13.01 0.87
C CYS A 53 8.20 -14.34 1.02
N GLN A 54 7.23 -14.63 0.15
CA GLN A 54 6.51 -15.90 0.14
C GLN A 54 7.44 -17.09 -0.16
N LEU A 55 8.32 -16.97 -1.16
CA LEU A 55 9.30 -18.02 -1.51
C LEU A 55 10.24 -18.34 -0.34
N TYR A 56 10.69 -17.33 0.37
CA TYR A 56 11.57 -17.49 1.54
C TYR A 56 10.83 -17.69 2.86
N LYS A 57 9.49 -17.81 2.85
CA LYS A 57 8.63 -17.97 4.04
C LYS A 57 8.82 -16.88 5.09
N VAL A 58 9.08 -15.65 4.63
CA VAL A 58 9.22 -14.46 5.48
C VAL A 58 7.86 -13.76 5.57
N PRO A 59 7.30 -13.54 6.78
CA PRO A 59 6.09 -12.74 6.94
C PRO A 59 6.31 -11.32 6.43
N ALA A 60 5.48 -10.87 5.50
CA ALA A 60 5.58 -9.55 4.90
C ALA A 60 4.21 -8.91 4.69
N THR A 61 4.18 -7.59 4.64
CA THR A 61 3.00 -6.79 4.30
C THR A 61 3.46 -5.55 3.55
N VAL A 62 2.59 -5.00 2.72
CA VAL A 62 2.80 -3.70 2.06
C VAL A 62 1.79 -2.70 2.60
N ILE A 63 2.21 -1.46 2.73
CA ILE A 63 1.37 -0.29 3.01
C ILE A 63 1.74 0.76 1.97
N LEU A 64 0.74 1.44 1.40
CA LEU A 64 0.91 2.47 0.38
C LEU A 64 0.20 3.74 0.83
N ALA A 65 0.83 4.90 0.61
CA ALA A 65 0.17 6.20 0.65
C ALA A 65 -0.34 6.51 -0.77
N VAL A 66 -1.58 6.96 -0.90
CA VAL A 66 -2.17 7.29 -2.20
C VAL A 66 -1.70 8.68 -2.62
N SER A 67 -0.90 8.77 -3.68
CA SER A 67 -0.44 10.05 -4.25
C SER A 67 -1.40 10.57 -5.31
N ASP A 68 -1.77 9.72 -6.27
CA ASP A 68 -2.44 10.13 -7.50
C ASP A 68 -3.64 9.22 -7.80
N ASN A 69 -4.61 9.75 -8.53
CA ASN A 69 -5.75 8.98 -9.00
C ASN A 69 -5.61 8.72 -10.50
N VAL A 70 -5.20 7.51 -10.87
CA VAL A 70 -5.00 7.10 -12.26
C VAL A 70 -6.30 7.01 -13.08
N ILE A 71 -7.46 6.94 -12.43
CA ILE A 71 -8.77 6.89 -13.10
C ILE A 71 -9.20 8.30 -13.50
N THR A 72 -9.06 9.27 -12.59
CA THR A 72 -9.46 10.67 -12.84
C THR A 72 -8.35 11.51 -13.47
N GLY A 73 -7.09 11.09 -13.34
CA GLY A 73 -5.91 11.85 -13.74
C GLY A 73 -5.49 12.93 -12.72
N GLU A 74 -6.07 12.91 -11.52
CA GLU A 74 -5.71 13.86 -10.45
C GLU A 74 -4.31 13.54 -9.92
N MET A 75 -3.41 14.52 -10.03
CA MET A 75 -2.05 14.44 -9.50
C MET A 75 -2.02 15.04 -8.10
N GLY A 76 -1.94 14.20 -7.08
CA GLY A 76 -1.93 14.61 -5.68
C GLY A 76 -0.54 14.53 -5.03
N PHE A 77 0.50 14.07 -5.74
CA PHE A 77 1.85 14.00 -5.17
C PHE A 77 2.44 15.36 -4.77
N MET A 78 1.94 16.46 -5.35
CA MET A 78 2.32 17.83 -4.94
C MET A 78 1.46 18.39 -3.79
N ASN A 79 0.39 17.69 -3.39
CA ASN A 79 -0.48 18.13 -2.31
C ASN A 79 0.22 17.91 -0.95
N PRO A 80 0.31 18.93 -0.07
CA PRO A 80 0.75 18.77 1.31
C PRO A 80 0.14 17.56 2.06
N ASP A 81 -1.12 17.22 1.79
CA ASP A 81 -1.82 16.08 2.39
C ASP A 81 -1.13 14.74 2.10
N TYR A 82 -0.46 14.61 0.95
CA TYR A 82 0.29 13.40 0.60
C TYR A 82 1.46 13.18 1.56
N TYR A 83 2.22 14.22 1.90
CA TYR A 83 3.31 14.11 2.89
C TYR A 83 2.79 13.72 4.28
N MET A 84 1.60 14.20 4.65
CA MET A 84 0.95 13.79 5.90
C MET A 84 0.52 12.31 5.86
N ALA A 85 0.06 11.83 4.72
CA ALA A 85 -0.25 10.43 4.50
C ALA A 85 1.02 9.54 4.58
N GLU A 86 2.14 9.98 3.98
CA GLU A 86 3.43 9.29 4.10
C GLU A 86 3.93 9.22 5.54
N GLY A 87 3.90 10.34 6.27
CA GLY A 87 4.28 10.37 7.68
C GLY A 87 3.40 9.45 8.54
N SER A 88 2.11 9.41 8.26
CA SER A 88 1.17 8.52 8.93
C SER A 88 1.40 7.05 8.59
N MET A 89 1.71 6.74 7.33
CA MET A 89 2.08 5.39 6.88
C MET A 89 3.31 4.87 7.65
N ILE A 90 4.34 5.71 7.81
CA ILE A 90 5.54 5.38 8.59
C ILE A 90 5.17 5.11 10.05
N ASN A 91 4.31 5.93 10.66
CA ASN A 91 3.84 5.73 12.03
C ASN A 91 3.06 4.41 12.19
N ILE A 92 2.20 4.06 11.23
CA ILE A 92 1.48 2.77 11.21
C ILE A 92 2.48 1.62 11.16
N ALA A 93 3.53 1.70 10.34
CA ALA A 93 4.56 0.68 10.26
C ALA A 93 5.31 0.51 11.60
N PHE A 94 5.72 1.60 12.24
CA PHE A 94 6.37 1.53 13.55
C PHE A 94 5.45 0.98 14.64
N ASN A 95 4.17 1.38 14.65
CA ASN A 95 3.20 0.85 15.61
C ASN A 95 2.94 -0.64 15.40
N LEU A 96 2.97 -1.10 14.15
CA LEU A 96 2.88 -2.53 13.83
C LEU A 96 4.08 -3.30 14.38
N ILE A 97 5.30 -2.78 14.17
CA ILE A 97 6.54 -3.38 14.70
C ILE A 97 6.47 -3.45 16.23
N LYS A 98 6.15 -2.34 16.91
CA LYS A 98 6.00 -2.30 18.37
C LYS A 98 4.98 -3.33 18.88
N LYS A 99 3.83 -3.46 18.20
CA LYS A 99 2.82 -4.46 18.55
C LYS A 99 3.34 -5.88 18.38
N MET A 100 4.11 -6.15 17.32
CA MET A 100 4.72 -7.46 17.06
C MET A 100 5.82 -7.80 18.08
N GLU A 101 6.67 -6.83 18.45
CA GLU A 101 7.68 -6.99 19.48
C GLU A 101 7.05 -7.20 20.87
N GLY A 102 6.05 -6.40 21.23
CA GLY A 102 5.34 -6.57 22.51
C GLY A 102 4.61 -7.91 22.63
N ALA A 103 4.08 -8.44 21.51
CA ALA A 103 3.49 -9.77 21.44
C ALA A 103 4.53 -10.90 21.49
N ALA A 104 5.80 -10.63 21.15
CA ALA A 104 6.90 -11.59 21.24
C ALA A 104 7.42 -11.75 22.68
N VAL A 105 7.27 -10.73 23.54
CA VAL A 105 7.68 -10.77 24.96
C VAL A 105 6.71 -11.59 25.83
N THR A 106 5.50 -11.86 25.35
CA THR A 106 4.46 -12.61 26.09
C THR A 106 4.39 -14.10 25.73
N LYS A 107 5.37 -14.63 24.98
CA LYS A 107 5.49 -16.06 24.66
C LYS A 107 6.66 -16.71 25.37
#